data_AF-A0A961GDM8-F1
#
_entry.id   AF-A0A961GDM8-F1
#
_cell.length_a   1.000
_cell.length_b   1.000
_cell.length_c   1.000
_cell.angle_alpha   90.00
_cell.angle_beta   90.00
_cell.angle_gamma   90.00
#
_symmetry.space_group_name_H-M   'P 1'
#
loop_
_entity.id
_entity.type
_entity.pdbx_description
1 polymer ?
#
loop_
_entity_poly.entity_id
_entity_poly.type
_entity_poly.pdbx_seq_one_letter_code
_entity_poly.pdbx_strand_id
1 'polypeptide(L)'
;MVDIEKYPSGVYTTKISEAIGFLLKTSIWPATFGLACCAIEMMAAGGAHYDIPRFGMEVFRASPRQADIMIVAGRVWQTMA
;
A
#
# COMPACT_ATOMS: atom_id res chain seq x y z
N MET A 1 -12.01 1.78 -6.30
CA MET A 1 -11.36 2.22 -7.56
C MET A 1 -11.08 1.03 -8.47
N VAL A 2 -12.05 0.12 -8.62
CA VAL A 2 -12.26 -0.77 -9.78
C VAL A 2 -13.77 -0.88 -9.84
N ASP A 3 -14.40 0.13 -10.44
CA ASP A 3 -15.86 0.32 -10.37
C ASP A 3 -16.53 -0.61 -11.41
N ILE A 4 -16.76 -1.86 -10.99
CA ILE A 4 -17.40 -2.93 -11.78
C ILE A 4 -18.93 -2.75 -11.86
N GLU A 5 -19.46 -1.73 -11.19
CA GLU A 5 -20.88 -1.35 -11.15
C GLU A 5 -21.48 -1.01 -12.53
N LYS A 6 -20.64 -0.84 -13.56
CA LYS A 6 -21.08 -0.58 -14.94
C LYS A 6 -21.57 -1.82 -15.71
N TYR A 7 -21.49 -3.03 -15.13
CA TYR A 7 -21.93 -4.28 -15.77
C TYR A 7 -23.13 -4.90 -15.05
N PRO A 8 -24.14 -5.44 -15.78
CA PRO A 8 -25.33 -6.03 -15.19
C PRO A 8 -24.95 -7.18 -14.23
N SER A 9 -25.46 -7.09 -13.01
CA SER A 9 -25.07 -7.89 -11.86
C SER A 9 -25.43 -9.37 -12.03
N GLY A 10 -24.39 -10.22 -12.01
CA GLY A 10 -24.53 -11.67 -11.94
C GLY A 10 -23.55 -12.23 -10.90
N VAL A 11 -23.85 -13.40 -10.34
CA VAL A 11 -23.02 -14.09 -9.31
C VAL A 11 -21.54 -14.25 -9.73
N TYR A 12 -21.25 -14.17 -11.03
CA TYR A 12 -19.89 -14.23 -11.57
C TYR A 12 -19.13 -12.90 -11.45
N THR A 13 -19.77 -11.74 -11.57
CA THR A 13 -19.08 -10.43 -11.51
C THR A 13 -18.69 -10.05 -10.08
N THR A 14 -19.47 -10.46 -9.07
CA THR A 14 -19.14 -10.25 -7.66
C THR A 14 -17.89 -11.02 -7.24
N LYS A 15 -17.81 -12.32 -7.60
CA LYS A 15 -16.63 -13.15 -7.31
C LYS A 15 -15.35 -12.62 -7.95
N ILE A 16 -15.45 -12.08 -9.16
CA ILE A 16 -14.31 -11.46 -9.85
C ILE A 16 -13.88 -10.16 -9.16
N SER A 17 -14.83 -9.32 -8.76
CA SER A 17 -14.55 -8.10 -8.00
C SER A 17 -13.88 -8.41 -6.66
N GLU A 18 -14.38 -9.40 -5.94
CA GLU A 18 -13.81 -9.86 -4.67
C GLU A 18 -12.39 -10.41 -4.87
N ALA A 19 -12.16 -11.19 -5.92
CA ALA A 19 -10.82 -11.70 -6.24
C ALA A 19 -9.83 -10.57 -6.56
N ILE A 20 -10.22 -9.58 -7.38
CA ILE A 20 -9.36 -8.43 -7.71
C ILE A 20 -9.08 -7.59 -6.46
N GLY A 21 -10.09 -7.34 -5.64
CA GLY A 21 -9.95 -6.60 -4.39
C GLY A 21 -9.05 -7.32 -3.38
N PHE A 22 -9.09 -8.65 -3.36
CA PHE A 22 -8.16 -9.46 -2.56
C PHE A 22 -6.73 -9.31 -3.06
N LEU A 23 -6.50 -9.47 -4.37
CA LEU A 23 -5.16 -9.38 -4.98
C LEU A 23 -4.49 -8.03 -4.65
N LEU A 24 -5.19 -6.91 -4.87
CA LEU A 24 -4.66 -5.57 -4.60
C LEU A 24 -4.33 -5.33 -3.12
N LYS A 25 -5.04 -5.98 -2.19
CA LYS A 25 -4.77 -5.87 -0.74
C LYS A 25 -3.58 -6.70 -0.30
N THR A 26 -3.29 -7.79 -1.00
CA THR A 26 -2.24 -8.75 -0.63
C THR A 26 -0.88 -8.48 -1.25
N SER A 27 -0.76 -7.48 -2.14
CA SER A 27 0.49 -7.21 -2.88
C SER A 27 0.76 -5.70 -3.00
N ILE A 28 0.82 -5.01 -1.86
CA ILE A 28 0.93 -3.56 -1.84
C ILE A 28 2.40 -3.15 -1.77
N TRP A 29 2.86 -2.25 -2.64
CA TRP A 29 4.22 -1.72 -2.55
C TRP A 29 4.24 -0.30 -1.98
N PRO A 30 4.78 -0.10 -0.75
CA PRO A 30 4.85 1.22 -0.13
C PRO A 30 5.99 2.08 -0.70
N ALA A 31 5.72 3.37 -0.89
CA ALA A 31 6.75 4.37 -1.14
C ALA A 31 7.52 4.67 0.16
N THR A 32 8.86 4.77 0.09
CA THR A 32 9.68 5.22 1.23
C THR A 32 9.45 6.72 1.49
N PHE A 33 8.58 7.06 2.44
CA PHE A 33 8.28 8.46 2.81
C PHE A 33 8.47 8.71 4.32
N GLY A 34 9.73 8.63 4.75
CA GLY A 34 10.14 8.92 6.14
C GLY A 34 10.45 10.40 6.34
N LEU A 35 9.58 11.13 7.03
CA LEU A 35 9.70 12.60 7.17
C LEU A 35 10.32 13.04 8.50
N ALA A 36 10.01 12.32 9.58
CA ALA A 36 10.44 12.70 10.92
C ALA A 36 10.69 11.43 11.75
N CYS A 37 10.39 11.48 13.06
CA CYS A 37 10.57 10.36 13.97
C CYS A 37 9.89 9.08 13.48
N CYS A 38 8.64 9.15 13.01
CA CYS A 38 7.88 7.98 12.52
C CYS A 38 8.58 7.15 11.42
N ALA A 39 9.63 7.69 10.79
CA ALA A 39 10.46 6.96 9.83
C ALA A 39 11.18 5.76 10.47
N ILE A 40 11.63 5.85 11.73
CA ILE A 40 12.33 4.73 12.38
C ILE A 40 11.37 3.60 12.73
N GLU A 41 10.12 3.91 13.08
CA GLU A 41 9.08 2.91 13.26
C GLU A 41 8.75 2.23 11.93
N MET A 42 8.72 2.98 10.82
CA MET A 42 8.54 2.41 9.49
C MET A 42 9.68 1.44 9.11
N MET A 43 10.93 1.80 9.42
CA MET A 43 12.09 0.92 9.20
C MET A 43 12.07 -0.31 10.11
N ALA A 44 11.73 -0.14 11.38
CA ALA A 44 11.60 -1.24 12.34
C ALA A 44 10.51 -2.22 11.91
N ALA A 45 9.40 -1.72 11.38
CA ALA A 45 8.33 -2.54 10.84
C ALA A 45 8.80 -3.36 9.61
N GLY A 46 9.62 -2.77 8.75
CA GLY A 46 10.29 -3.50 7.65
C GLY A 46 11.41 -4.48 8.10
N GLY A 47 11.83 -4.43 9.36
CA GLY A 47 12.85 -5.31 9.92
C GLY A 47 12.30 -6.69 10.31
N ALA A 48 13.21 -7.61 10.64
CA ALA A 48 12.90 -9.02 10.89
C ALA A 48 11.89 -9.27 12.04
N HIS A 49 11.75 -8.34 12.97
CA HIS A 49 10.82 -8.50 14.11
C HIS A 49 9.35 -8.43 13.71
N TYR A 50 9.01 -7.56 12.77
CA TYR A 50 7.63 -7.34 12.34
C TYR A 50 7.37 -7.82 10.91
N ASP A 51 8.42 -7.81 10.08
CA ASP A 51 8.48 -8.36 8.72
C ASP A 51 7.20 -8.08 7.91
N ILE A 52 6.95 -6.80 7.62
CA ILE A 52 5.85 -6.40 6.72
C ILE A 52 5.92 -7.10 5.32
N PRO A 53 7.08 -7.54 4.78
CA PRO A 53 7.14 -8.40 3.59
C PRO A 53 6.17 -9.58 3.60
N ARG A 54 5.86 -10.18 4.76
CA ARG A 54 4.90 -11.30 4.86
C ARG A 54 3.47 -10.97 4.42
N PHE A 55 3.11 -9.68 4.43
CA PHE A 55 1.80 -9.19 4.00
C PHE A 55 1.82 -8.67 2.55
N GLY A 56 2.87 -8.97 1.79
CA GLY A 56 3.03 -8.55 0.39
C GLY A 56 3.61 -7.15 0.21
N MET A 57 4.12 -6.54 1.29
CA MET A 57 4.83 -5.26 1.27
C MET A 57 6.34 -5.49 1.36
N GLU A 58 6.87 -6.30 0.44
CA GLU A 58 8.26 -6.77 0.48
C GLU A 58 9.29 -5.67 0.26
N VAL A 59 8.97 -4.71 -0.60
CA VAL A 59 9.92 -3.70 -1.05
C VAL A 59 9.34 -2.33 -0.81
N PHE A 60 10.01 -1.57 0.05
CA PHE A 60 9.83 -0.13 0.09
C PHE A 60 10.48 0.49 -1.15
N ARG A 61 9.66 1.00 -2.07
CA ARG A 61 10.12 1.58 -3.33
C ARG A 61 10.53 3.03 -3.12
N ALA A 62 11.73 3.37 -3.59
CA ALA A 62 12.24 4.74 -3.57
C ALA A 62 11.55 5.66 -4.57
N SER A 63 10.94 5.10 -5.62
CA SER A 63 10.23 5.87 -6.64
C SER A 63 8.72 5.80 -6.44
N PRO A 64 8.02 6.94 -6.28
CA PRO A 64 6.57 6.95 -6.05
C PRO A 64 5.77 6.47 -7.27
N ARG A 65 6.36 6.49 -8.48
CA ARG A 65 5.72 5.99 -9.71
C ARG A 65 5.54 4.48 -9.72
N GLN A 66 6.39 3.75 -8.98
CA GLN A 66 6.35 2.30 -8.90
C GLN A 66 5.65 1.80 -7.62
N ALA A 67 5.31 2.71 -6.72
CA ALA A 67 4.64 2.39 -5.47
C ALA A 67 3.12 2.54 -5.62
N ASP A 68 2.39 1.68 -4.92
CA ASP A 68 0.92 1.69 -4.94
C ASP A 68 0.34 2.54 -3.81
N ILE A 69 1.06 2.65 -2.70
CA ILE A 69 0.66 3.47 -1.53
C ILE A 69 1.80 4.33 -1.04
N MET A 70 1.45 5.45 -0.40
CA MET A 70 2.39 6.35 0.26
C MET A 70 2.07 6.44 1.74
N ILE A 71 3.01 6.00 2.59
CA ILE A 71 2.89 6.09 4.05
C ILE A 71 3.58 7.38 4.48
N VAL A 72 2.80 8.34 5.00
CA VAL A 72 3.34 9.61 5.51
C VAL A 72 3.88 9.38 6.93
N ALA A 73 5.13 8.96 7.03
CA ALA A 73 5.77 8.60 8.30
C ALA A 73 6.45 9.83 8.93
N GLY A 74 5.64 10.74 9.48
CA GLY A 74 6.11 11.83 10.33
C GLY A 74 5.35 13.12 10.13
N ARG A 75 5.84 14.20 10.76
CA ARG A 75 5.30 15.55 10.57
C ARG A 75 5.54 16.02 9.14
N VAL A 76 4.51 16.56 8.51
CA VAL A 76 4.60 17.38 7.29
C VAL A 76 4.83 18.83 7.68
N TRP A 77 5.79 19.50 7.04
CA TRP A 77 6.03 20.94 7.18
C TRP A 77 5.54 21.66 5.92
N GLN A 78 5.35 22.98 6.01
CA GLN A 78 4.77 23.78 4.92
C GLN A 78 5.63 23.80 3.64
N THR A 79 6.94 23.53 3.74
CA THR A 79 7.83 23.39 2.58
C THR A 79 7.76 22.01 1.91
N MET A 80 7.06 21.06 2.53
CA MET A 80 6.83 19.70 2.04
C MET A 80 5.35 19.43 1.71
N ALA A 81 4.48 20.43 1.94
CA ALA A 81 3.05 20.36 1.65
C ALA A 81 2.75 20.70 0.19
#